data_AF-A0A1N6QIY4-F1
#
_entry.id   AF-A0A1N6QIY4-F1
#
_cell.length_a   1.000
_cell.length_b   1.000
_cell.length_c   1.000
_cell.angle_alpha   90.00
_cell.angle_beta   90.00
_cell.angle_gamma   90.00
#
_symmetry.space_group_name_H-M   'P 1'
#
loop_
_entity.id
_entity.type
_entity.pdbx_description
1 polymer ?
#
loop_
_entity_poly.entity_id
_entity_poly.type
_entity_poly.pdbx_seq_one_letter_code
_entity_poly.pdbx_strand_id
1 'polypeptide(L)'
;MVYFILVLVAAIEIIVLGINRSVFANIPLVEFYIVPLIAVIAAAILLSKRPNRMMRVARQGFFTAAIIVLVFVPVIYTNNLPLYSYEEAKDILAQREQLLLSQFMEGDKVYEANGPQNSQKRQYLLTVARGEQVLKYAFDPFSGGFELISRGSKE
;
A
#
# COMPACT_ATOMS: atom_id res chain seq x y z
N MET A 1 -23.94 10.33 -17.09
CA MET A 1 -22.68 11.07 -16.84
C MET A 1 -22.09 10.77 -15.47
N VAL A 2 -22.76 11.08 -14.35
CA VAL A 2 -22.20 10.89 -12.99
C VAL A 2 -21.71 9.46 -12.73
N TYR A 3 -22.45 8.43 -13.17
CA TYR A 3 -22.05 7.02 -13.00
C TYR A 3 -20.77 6.65 -13.76
N PHE A 4 -20.58 7.22 -14.95
CA PHE A 4 -19.38 6.98 -15.76
C PHE A 4 -18.16 7.62 -15.09
N ILE A 5 -18.33 8.82 -14.53
CA ILE A 5 -17.28 9.54 -13.80
C ILE A 5 -16.86 8.74 -12.56
N LEU A 6 -17.79 8.16 -11.81
CA LEU A 6 -17.46 7.35 -10.63
C LEU A 6 -16.65 6.09 -10.96
N VAL A 7 -17.03 5.38 -12.02
CA VAL A 7 -16.28 4.20 -12.48
C VAL A 7 -14.89 4.61 -12.97
N LEU A 8 -14.79 5.75 -13.66
CA LEU A 8 -13.51 6.29 -14.13
C LEU A 8 -12.59 6.67 -12.96
N VAL A 9 -13.11 7.34 -11.94
CA VAL A 9 -12.36 7.70 -10.72
C VAL A 9 -11.86 6.44 -10.00
N ALA A 10 -12.73 5.45 -9.80
CA ALA A 10 -12.37 4.17 -9.19
C ALA A 10 -11.25 3.45 -9.98
N ALA A 11 -11.33 3.46 -11.31
CA ALA A 11 -10.31 2.84 -12.16
C ALA A 11 -8.96 3.55 -12.04
N ILE A 12 -8.96 4.89 -12.01
CA ILE A 12 -7.74 5.68 -11.79
C ILE A 12 -7.13 5.38 -10.43
N GLU A 13 -7.95 5.29 -9.37
CA GLU A 13 -7.48 4.96 -8.03
C GLU A 13 -6.82 3.58 -7.96
N ILE A 14 -7.41 2.57 -8.60
CA ILE A 14 -6.83 1.21 -8.69
C ILE A 14 -5.47 1.24 -9.40
N ILE A 15 -5.35 2.02 -10.48
CA ILE A 15 -4.09 2.18 -11.21
C ILE A 15 -3.03 2.84 -10.33
N VAL A 16 -3.38 3.92 -9.63
CA VAL A 16 -2.48 4.65 -8.72
C VAL A 16 -2.01 3.74 -7.57
N LEU A 17 -2.93 2.97 -6.98
CA LEU A 17 -2.62 1.97 -5.96
C LEU A 17 -1.66 0.90 -6.47
N GLY A 18 -1.90 0.40 -7.69
CA GLY A 18 -1.05 -0.60 -8.34
C GLY A 18 0.37 -0.12 -8.58
N ILE A 19 0.53 1.11 -9.09
CA ILE A 19 1.84 1.73 -9.33
C ILE A 19 2.58 1.94 -8.02
N ASN A 20 1.93 2.55 -7.02
CA ASN A 20 2.60 2.85 -5.76
C ASN A 20 2.97 1.58 -4.98
N ARG A 21 2.23 0.48 -5.13
CA ARG A 21 2.50 -0.80 -4.45
C ARG A 21 3.90 -1.37 -4.78
N SER A 22 4.44 -1.10 -5.97
CA SER A 22 5.79 -1.55 -6.31
C SER A 22 6.89 -0.71 -5.66
N VAL A 23 6.54 0.51 -5.20
CA VAL A 23 7.46 1.51 -4.67
C VAL A 23 7.45 1.56 -3.14
N PHE A 24 6.28 1.38 -2.51
CA PHE A 24 6.11 1.55 -1.07
C PHE A 24 5.67 0.26 -0.34
N ALA A 25 6.21 0.07 0.86
CA ALA A 25 5.68 -0.91 1.81
C ALA A 25 4.36 -0.40 2.42
N ASN A 26 3.53 -1.31 2.92
CA ASN A 26 2.24 -1.02 3.58
C ASN A 26 1.09 -0.52 2.70
N ILE A 27 1.19 -0.60 1.38
CA ILE A 27 0.03 -0.33 0.54
C ILE A 27 -0.98 -1.49 0.66
N PRO A 28 -2.25 -1.22 0.99
CA PRO A 28 -3.27 -2.26 1.08
C PRO A 28 -3.40 -3.02 -0.23
N LEU A 29 -3.73 -4.31 -0.15
CA LEU A 29 -3.94 -5.13 -1.34
C LEU A 29 -5.04 -4.51 -2.22
N VAL A 30 -4.79 -4.46 -3.52
CA VAL A 30 -5.73 -3.93 -4.53
C VAL A 30 -7.11 -4.63 -4.44
N GLU A 31 -7.12 -5.88 -3.99
CA GLU A 31 -8.32 -6.68 -3.72
C GLU A 31 -9.29 -6.02 -2.73
N PHE A 32 -8.78 -5.31 -1.71
CA PHE A 32 -9.62 -4.57 -0.77
C PHE A 32 -10.44 -3.46 -1.45
N TYR A 33 -10.04 -3.03 -2.64
CA TYR A 33 -10.72 -1.99 -3.42
C TYR A 33 -11.52 -2.57 -4.59
N ILE A 34 -11.01 -3.60 -5.27
CA ILE A 34 -11.70 -4.27 -6.38
C ILE A 34 -12.97 -4.98 -5.91
N VAL A 35 -12.94 -5.69 -4.78
CA VAL A 35 -14.08 -6.45 -4.28
C VAL A 35 -15.31 -5.56 -4.01
N PRO A 36 -15.21 -4.45 -3.25
CA PRO A 36 -16.33 -3.54 -3.08
C PRO A 36 -16.83 -2.94 -4.40
N LEU A 37 -15.92 -2.60 -5.33
CA LEU A 37 -16.30 -2.07 -6.64
C LEU A 37 -17.15 -3.08 -7.43
N ILE A 38 -16.73 -4.35 -7.47
CA ILE A 38 -17.48 -5.42 -8.14
C ILE A 38 -18.84 -5.62 -7.47
N ALA A 39 -18.90 -5.59 -6.13
CA ALA A 39 -20.16 -5.71 -5.40
C ALA A 39 -21.12 -4.55 -5.75
N VAL A 40 -20.62 -3.33 -5.89
CA VAL A 40 -21.39 -2.16 -6.32
C VAL A 40 -21.93 -2.34 -7.74
N ILE A 41 -21.10 -2.82 -8.67
CA ILE A 41 -21.51 -3.08 -10.06
C ILE A 41 -22.56 -4.20 -10.12
N ALA A 42 -22.37 -5.29 -9.40
CA ALA A 42 -23.30 -6.41 -9.34
C ALA A 42 -24.66 -5.99 -8.76
N ALA A 43 -24.66 -5.26 -7.66
CA ALA A 43 -25.87 -4.70 -7.06
C ALA A 43 -26.58 -3.73 -8.01
N ALA A 44 -25.84 -2.88 -8.73
CA ALA A 44 -26.40 -1.97 -9.73
C ALA A 44 -27.11 -2.73 -10.88
N ILE A 45 -26.52 -3.84 -11.35
CA ILE A 45 -27.11 -4.70 -12.40
C ILE A 45 -28.34 -5.44 -11.88
N LEU A 46 -28.31 -5.95 -10.64
CA LEU A 46 -29.46 -6.62 -10.03
C LEU A 46 -30.64 -5.66 -9.82
N LEU A 47 -30.36 -4.44 -9.33
CA LEU A 47 -31.37 -3.40 -9.07
C LEU A 47 -31.94 -2.81 -10.37
N SER A 48 -31.25 -2.91 -11.51
CA SER A 48 -31.75 -2.41 -12.80
C SER A 48 -32.79 -3.34 -13.44
N LYS A 49 -32.81 -4.63 -13.08
CA LYS A 49 -33.70 -5.64 -13.69
C LYS A 49 -35.17 -5.58 -13.20
N ARG A 50 -35.51 -4.80 -12.18
CA ARG A 50 -36.89 -4.72 -11.63
C ARG A 50 -37.25 -3.28 -11.18
N PRO A 51 -38.14 -2.56 -11.87
CA PRO A 51 -38.37 -1.13 -11.63
C PRO A 51 -39.50 -0.86 -10.62
N ASN A 52 -39.42 -1.39 -9.40
CA ASN A 52 -40.39 -1.04 -8.34
C ASN A 52 -40.00 0.29 -7.65
N ARG A 53 -40.98 1.07 -7.20
CA ARG A 53 -40.79 2.41 -6.59
C ARG A 53 -39.87 2.38 -5.36
N MET A 54 -39.97 1.34 -4.53
CA MET A 54 -39.06 1.07 -3.40
C MET A 54 -37.62 0.79 -3.86
N MET A 55 -37.47 0.09 -4.99
CA MET A 55 -36.18 -0.23 -5.60
C MET A 55 -35.45 1.03 -6.07
N ARG A 56 -36.20 2.07 -6.47
CA ARG A 56 -35.63 3.36 -6.89
C ARG A 56 -34.95 4.11 -5.74
N VAL A 57 -35.56 4.07 -4.55
CA VAL A 57 -35.00 4.65 -3.32
C VAL A 57 -33.80 3.84 -2.82
N ALA A 58 -33.91 2.50 -2.79
CA ALA A 58 -32.80 1.62 -2.44
C ALA A 58 -31.60 1.80 -3.39
N ARG A 59 -31.86 1.92 -4.69
CA ARG A 59 -30.86 2.23 -5.71
C ARG A 59 -30.15 3.55 -5.42
N GLN A 60 -30.89 4.62 -5.13
CA GLN A 60 -30.30 5.90 -4.77
C GLN A 60 -29.45 5.83 -3.50
N GLY A 61 -29.96 5.25 -2.41
CA GLY A 61 -29.23 5.13 -1.14
C GLY A 61 -27.95 4.29 -1.26
N PHE A 62 -28.01 3.17 -1.99
CA PHE A 62 -26.85 2.32 -2.27
C PHE A 62 -25.78 3.07 -3.07
N PHE A 63 -26.17 3.85 -4.07
CA PHE A 63 -25.22 4.64 -4.84
C PHE A 63 -24.61 5.78 -4.03
N THR A 64 -25.38 6.47 -3.19
CA THR A 64 -24.83 7.49 -2.30
C THR A 64 -23.79 6.91 -1.34
N ALA A 65 -24.06 5.74 -0.77
CA ALA A 65 -23.10 5.02 0.07
C ALA A 65 -21.84 4.62 -0.72
N ALA A 66 -21.98 4.12 -1.94
CA ALA A 66 -20.86 3.76 -2.81
C ALA A 66 -19.97 4.96 -3.16
N ILE A 67 -20.56 6.13 -3.42
CA ILE A 67 -19.84 7.39 -3.67
C ILE A 67 -19.03 7.79 -2.44
N ILE A 68 -19.64 7.73 -1.25
CA ILE A 68 -18.96 8.05 0.01
C ILE A 68 -17.77 7.11 0.19
N VAL A 69 -17.96 5.80 0.03
CA VAL A 69 -16.86 4.82 0.16
C VAL A 69 -15.73 5.10 -0.83
N LEU A 70 -16.06 5.35 -2.11
CA LEU A 70 -15.08 5.67 -3.14
C LEU A 70 -14.27 6.94 -2.83
N VAL A 71 -14.91 8.00 -2.33
CA VAL A 71 -14.19 9.26 -2.01
C VAL A 71 -13.33 9.14 -0.75
N PHE A 72 -13.74 8.30 0.22
CA PHE A 72 -12.98 8.14 1.47
C PHE A 72 -11.74 7.25 1.32
N VAL A 73 -11.75 6.33 0.35
CA VAL A 73 -10.63 5.42 0.09
C VAL A 73 -9.31 6.15 -0.24
N PRO A 74 -9.26 7.10 -1.18
CA PRO A 74 -8.06 7.90 -1.48
C PRO A 74 -7.58 8.73 -0.29
N VAL A 75 -8.51 9.24 0.52
CA VAL A 75 -8.19 10.06 1.69
C VAL A 75 -7.51 9.20 2.77
N ILE A 76 -8.01 7.99 3.00
CA ILE A 76 -7.39 7.03 3.92
C ILE A 76 -6.04 6.56 3.36
N TYR A 77 -5.96 6.34 2.05
CA TYR A 77 -4.74 5.91 1.38
C TYR A 77 -3.62 6.95 1.47
N THR A 78 -3.92 8.21 1.13
CA THR A 78 -2.94 9.31 1.17
C THR A 78 -2.45 9.61 2.58
N ASN A 79 -3.31 9.47 3.59
CA ASN A 79 -2.91 9.62 5.00
C ASN A 79 -2.02 8.48 5.52
N ASN A 80 -1.98 7.33 4.83
CA ASN A 80 -1.18 6.17 5.22
C ASN A 80 -0.01 5.89 4.26
N LEU A 81 0.26 6.79 3.30
CA LEU A 81 1.43 6.69 2.44
C LEU A 81 2.69 6.89 3.29
N PRO A 82 3.69 6.01 3.17
CA PRO A 82 4.97 6.23 3.84
C PRO A 82 5.66 7.49 3.30
N LEU A 83 6.42 8.16 4.15
CA LEU A 83 7.21 9.34 3.77
C LEU A 83 8.38 8.97 2.84
N TYR A 84 8.89 7.74 2.99
CA TYR A 84 10.06 7.27 2.27
C TYR A 84 9.74 6.02 1.44
N SER A 85 10.17 6.04 0.18
CA SER A 85 10.21 4.88 -0.70
C SER A 85 11.39 3.95 -0.36
N TYR A 86 11.40 2.75 -0.94
CA TYR A 86 12.47 1.79 -0.73
C TYR A 86 13.84 2.30 -1.21
N GLU A 87 13.90 2.99 -2.35
CA GLU A 87 15.17 3.54 -2.86
C GLU A 87 15.64 4.73 -2.02
N GLU A 88 14.74 5.61 -1.58
CA GLU A 88 15.10 6.68 -0.64
C GLU A 88 15.62 6.11 0.69
N ALA A 89 15.03 5.02 1.17
CA ALA A 89 15.52 4.33 2.36
C ALA A 89 16.95 3.79 2.18
N LYS A 90 17.28 3.25 0.99
CA LYS A 90 18.64 2.83 0.65
C LYS A 90 19.60 4.01 0.64
N ASP A 91 19.22 5.12 0.01
CA ASP A 91 20.06 6.32 -0.06
C ASP A 91 20.31 6.92 1.33
N ILE A 92 19.28 7.00 2.16
CA ILE A 92 19.39 7.49 3.55
C ILE A 92 20.31 6.59 4.37
N LEU A 93 20.14 5.26 4.27
CA LEU A 93 21.01 4.33 4.98
C LEU A 93 22.45 4.42 4.47
N ALA A 94 22.65 4.49 3.16
CA ALA A 94 23.97 4.61 2.54
C ALA A 94 24.69 5.87 3.00
N GLN A 95 23.99 7.00 3.05
CA GLN A 95 24.55 8.26 3.51
C GLN A 95 24.90 8.24 5.00
N ARG A 96 24.03 7.68 5.85
CA ARG A 96 24.22 7.69 7.32
C ARG A 96 25.28 6.69 7.78
N GLU A 97 25.35 5.51 7.18
CA GLU A 97 26.31 4.46 7.52
C GLU A 97 27.59 4.49 6.64
N GLN A 98 27.70 5.47 5.75
CA GLN A 98 28.81 5.61 4.78
C GLN A 98 29.01 4.33 3.94
N LEU A 99 27.91 3.77 3.45
CA LEU A 99 27.90 2.56 2.62
C LEU A 99 27.84 2.92 1.14
N LEU A 100 28.37 2.03 0.29
CA LEU A 100 28.20 2.15 -1.15
C LEU A 100 26.87 1.52 -1.57
N LEU A 101 26.15 2.11 -2.50
CA LEU A 101 24.90 1.53 -3.03
C LEU A 101 25.11 0.13 -3.64
N SER A 102 26.30 -0.16 -4.15
CA SER A 102 26.69 -1.48 -4.66
C SER A 102 26.83 -2.56 -3.58
N GLN A 103 26.87 -2.19 -2.30
CA GLN A 103 26.92 -3.12 -1.18
C GLN A 103 25.54 -3.63 -0.79
N PHE A 104 24.46 -3.00 -1.27
CA PHE A 104 23.11 -3.47 -1.02
C PHE A 104 22.82 -4.71 -1.86
N MET A 105 22.34 -5.76 -1.20
CA MET A 105 21.96 -7.01 -1.84
C MET A 105 20.50 -6.95 -2.27
N GLU A 106 20.21 -7.52 -3.45
CA GLU A 106 18.83 -7.81 -3.83
C GLU A 106 18.27 -8.96 -2.99
N GLY A 107 17.03 -8.82 -2.52
CA GLY A 107 16.38 -9.79 -1.66
C GLY A 107 15.02 -9.31 -1.20
N ASP A 108 14.51 -9.92 -0.13
CA ASP A 108 13.25 -9.52 0.48
C ASP A 108 13.30 -8.06 0.90
N LYS A 109 12.33 -7.28 0.42
CA LYS A 109 12.26 -5.83 0.65
C LYS A 109 11.52 -5.46 1.93
N VAL A 110 10.90 -6.43 2.60
CA VAL A 110 9.95 -6.20 3.69
C VAL A 110 10.35 -6.99 4.91
N TYR A 111 10.42 -6.31 6.05
CA TYR A 111 10.57 -6.91 7.37
C TYR A 111 9.27 -6.75 8.16
N GLU A 112 8.74 -7.86 8.67
CA GLU A 112 7.63 -7.87 9.62
C GLU A 112 8.22 -8.07 11.01
N ALA A 113 8.22 -7.01 11.82
CA ALA A 113 8.75 -7.05 13.19
C ALA A 113 7.84 -7.95 14.05
N ASN A 114 8.35 -9.11 14.43
CA ASN A 114 7.67 -10.03 15.35
C ASN A 114 7.80 -9.51 16.78
N GLY A 115 6.93 -8.58 17.17
CA GLY A 115 6.91 -8.02 18.52
C GLY A 115 5.50 -7.58 18.95
N PRO A 116 5.13 -7.75 20.23
CA PRO A 116 3.80 -7.41 20.73
C PRO A 116 3.46 -5.91 20.68
N GLN A 117 4.47 -5.03 20.50
CA GLN A 117 4.29 -3.58 20.39
C GLN A 117 4.31 -3.03 18.96
N ASN A 118 4.73 -3.80 17.95
CA ASN A 118 4.99 -3.27 16.60
C ASN A 118 4.17 -3.95 15.49
N SER A 119 3.03 -4.54 15.88
CA SER A 119 2.30 -5.56 15.14
C SER A 119 1.52 -5.10 13.89
N GLN A 120 1.75 -3.91 13.34
CA GLN A 120 0.96 -3.45 12.18
C GLN A 120 1.72 -2.71 11.07
N LYS A 121 2.98 -2.32 11.25
CA LYS A 121 3.70 -1.54 10.22
C LYS A 121 4.86 -2.35 9.66
N ARG A 122 4.76 -2.69 8.37
CA ARG A 122 5.84 -3.33 7.61
C ARG A 122 6.99 -2.34 7.46
N GLN A 123 8.20 -2.78 7.76
CA GLN A 123 9.42 -1.99 7.59
C GLN A 123 10.13 -2.43 6.31
N TYR A 124 10.99 -1.60 5.74
CA TYR A 124 11.87 -2.04 4.66
C TYR A 124 13.01 -2.87 5.23
N LEU A 125 13.27 -4.01 4.61
CA LEU A 125 14.46 -4.81 4.91
C LEU A 125 15.57 -4.42 3.95
N LEU A 126 16.67 -3.91 4.50
CA LEU A 126 17.85 -3.51 3.73
C LEU A 126 19.02 -4.43 4.11
N THR A 127 19.41 -5.30 3.18
CA THR A 127 20.53 -6.23 3.38
C THR A 127 21.78 -5.67 2.72
N VAL A 128 22.88 -5.57 3.47
CA VAL A 128 24.13 -4.94 3.04
C VAL A 128 25.28 -5.91 3.25
N ALA A 129 26.10 -6.12 2.22
CA ALA A 129 27.36 -6.86 2.32
C ALA A 129 28.52 -5.90 2.56
N ARG A 130 29.12 -5.96 3.76
CA ARG A 130 30.29 -5.17 4.15
C ARG A 130 31.48 -6.10 4.39
N GLY A 131 32.31 -6.27 3.35
CA GLY A 131 33.40 -7.24 3.38
C GLY A 131 32.86 -8.67 3.51
N GLU A 132 33.29 -9.38 4.55
CA GLU A 132 32.82 -10.74 4.89
C GLU A 132 31.54 -10.75 5.74
N GLN A 133 31.00 -9.58 6.12
CA GLN A 133 29.79 -9.50 6.94
C GLN A 133 28.56 -9.16 6.11
N VAL A 134 27.43 -9.76 6.47
CA VAL A 134 26.10 -9.42 5.96
C VAL A 134 25.32 -8.76 7.09
N LEU A 135 24.92 -7.51 6.88
CA LEU A 135 24.17 -6.70 7.83
C LEU A 135 22.73 -6.57 7.33
N LYS A 136 21.74 -6.79 8.21
CA LYS A 136 20.32 -6.60 7.89
C LYS A 136 19.75 -5.46 8.72
N TYR A 137 19.27 -4.43 8.06
CA TYR A 137 18.64 -3.26 8.67
C TYR A 137 17.13 -3.27 8.44
N ALA A 138 16.36 -2.94 9.47
CA ALA A 138 14.95 -2.59 9.38
C ALA A 138 14.87 -1.08 9.28
N PHE A 139 14.25 -0.56 8.22
CA PHE A 139 14.01 0.86 8.04
C PHE A 139 12.52 1.16 8.18
N ASP A 140 12.17 2.11 9.04
CA ASP A 140 10.81 2.60 9.20
C ASP A 140 10.48 3.66 8.13
N PRO A 141 9.58 3.34 7.18
CA PRO A 141 9.31 4.22 6.05
C PRO A 141 8.46 5.45 6.44
N PHE A 142 7.96 5.54 7.68
CA PHE A 142 7.18 6.67 8.19
C PHE A 142 8.01 7.66 9.02
N SER A 143 9.11 7.23 9.64
CA SER A 143 9.96 8.09 10.48
C SER A 143 11.35 8.32 9.91
N GLY A 144 11.83 7.46 9.00
CA GLY A 144 13.21 7.48 8.52
C GLY A 144 14.23 6.98 9.56
N GLY A 145 13.74 6.37 10.65
CA GLY A 145 14.57 5.63 11.60
C GLY A 145 14.94 4.25 11.04
N PHE A 146 16.08 3.71 11.49
CA PHE A 146 16.46 2.35 11.15
C PHE A 146 17.17 1.67 12.32
N GLU A 147 17.07 0.34 12.37
CA GLU A 147 17.66 -0.51 13.39
C GLU A 147 18.39 -1.68 12.74
N LEU A 148 19.53 -2.08 13.32
CA LEU A 148 20.25 -3.27 12.88
C LEU A 148 19.63 -4.52 13.53
N ILE A 149 19.07 -5.40 12.71
CA ILE A 149 18.33 -6.58 13.16
C ILE A 149 19.24 -7.80 13.28
N SER A 150 20.22 -7.93 12.38
CA SER A 150 21.09 -9.10 12.34
C SER A 150 22.44 -8.79 11.72
N ARG A 151 23.47 -9.48 12.24
CA ARG A 151 24.82 -9.57 11.70
C ARG A 151 25.11 -11.03 11.38
N GLY A 152 25.38 -11.33 10.12
CA GLY A 152 25.80 -12.65 9.64
C GLY A 152 27.17 -12.61 8.97
N SER A 153 27.70 -13.80 8.67
CA SER A 153 28.89 -13.97 7.83
C SER A 153 28.46 -14.31 6.40
N LYS A 154 29.24 -13.86 5.41
CA LYS A 154 29.10 -14.21 4.00
C LYS A 154 29.74 -15.59 3.83
N GLU A 155 28.95 -16.66 3.97
CA GLU A 155 29.39 -18.02 3.61
C GLU A 155 29.59 -18.15 2.09
#